data_AF-A0A396J5F1-F1
#
_entry.id   AF-A0A396J5F1-F1
#
_cell.length_a   1.000
_cell.length_b   1.000
_cell.length_c   1.000
_cell.angle_alpha   90.00
_cell.angle_beta   90.00
_cell.angle_gamma   90.00
#
_symmetry.space_group_name_H-M   'P 1'
#
loop_
_entity.id
_entity.type
_entity.pdbx_description
1 polymer ?
#
loop_
_entity_poly.entity_id
_entity_poly.type
_entity_poly.pdbx_seq_one_letter_code
_entity_poly.pdbx_strand_id
1 'polypeptide(L)'
;MVYINPHHPPSKKKKKPSSSSCFVSHTYSSPQKSKVAPNIYVNIETWFIVLVTLCIIFLIRAMLSFFTTTVPLPPGPLHIPIITNFQLLQKSISQLEPFLKTLHAKHGPIIIVHIGSQPSIFINDHALAHHVLVQNSAIISDRPTALPTSKMLSSNQHNINTAFYGPTWRTLRRNLAFEMLHPSKLKSFSEIQKWVLRTLINRLKTASESEPTDSIKVMPHFKYAMFSLLVFMCFGERVNDEKISDIERVQRKIMLNFGRFNKLNFWPKVTRILSRNQWEEFLKLLKDQEDVLLPLIRARKQVKESKLNNVNTVVSYADTLLELE
;
A
#
# COMPACT_ATOMS: atom_id res chain seq x y z
N MET A 1 -9.76 4.32 6.69
CA MET A 1 -9.20 5.24 5.68
C MET A 1 -10.22 5.31 4.56
N VAL A 2 -10.92 6.44 4.47
CA VAL A 2 -11.98 6.67 3.47
C VAL A 2 -11.35 7.48 2.35
N TYR A 3 -11.28 6.90 1.16
CA TYR A 3 -10.83 7.60 -0.04
C TYR A 3 -12.04 8.06 -0.83
N ILE A 4 -12.15 9.37 -1.05
CA ILE A 4 -13.12 9.97 -1.97
C ILE A 4 -12.28 10.50 -3.12
N ASN A 5 -12.49 9.94 -4.32
CA ASN A 5 -11.81 10.37 -5.54
C ASN A 5 -12.55 11.60 -6.13
N PRO A 6 -11.96 12.81 -6.16
CA PRO A 6 -12.52 13.90 -6.91
C PRO A 6 -11.95 13.87 -8.33
N HIS A 7 -12.84 13.87 -9.33
CA HIS A 7 -12.62 14.11 -10.76
C HIS A 7 -12.62 12.90 -11.71
N HIS A 8 -13.74 12.78 -12.42
CA HIS A 8 -13.83 12.25 -13.77
C HIS A 8 -14.39 13.37 -14.66
N PRO A 9 -13.64 13.95 -15.63
CA PRO A 9 -14.23 14.84 -16.62
C PRO A 9 -14.69 14.05 -17.85
N PRO A 10 -15.74 14.49 -18.56
CA PRO A 10 -16.18 13.87 -19.81
C PRO A 10 -15.34 14.36 -21.00
N SER A 11 -15.22 13.48 -21.99
CA SER A 11 -14.50 13.69 -23.25
C SER A 11 -15.09 14.85 -24.07
N LYS A 12 -14.24 15.78 -24.53
CA LYS A 12 -14.60 16.78 -25.53
C LYS A 12 -13.78 16.60 -26.81
N LYS A 13 -14.52 16.49 -27.91
CA LYS A 13 -14.08 16.29 -29.30
C LYS A 13 -13.23 17.46 -29.80
N LYS A 14 -12.14 17.13 -30.53
CA LYS A 14 -11.31 18.06 -31.30
C LYS A 14 -12.09 18.61 -32.50
N LYS A 15 -12.02 19.93 -32.75
CA LYS A 15 -12.32 20.58 -34.04
C LYS A 15 -11.04 21.23 -34.58
N LYS A 16 -10.69 20.91 -35.83
CA LYS A 16 -9.70 21.60 -36.67
C LYS A 16 -10.25 22.98 -37.10
N PRO A 17 -9.37 23.88 -37.56
CA PRO A 17 -9.65 24.53 -38.83
C PRO A 17 -8.50 24.42 -39.85
N SER A 18 -8.92 24.60 -41.10
CA SER A 18 -8.22 24.53 -42.37
C SER A 18 -7.59 25.87 -42.78
N SER A 19 -6.57 25.77 -43.65
CA SER A 19 -6.15 26.64 -44.78
C SER A 19 -6.93 27.96 -45.03
N SER A 20 -6.41 29.06 -45.56
CA SER A 20 -5.23 29.40 -46.39
C SER A 20 -5.44 30.86 -46.84
N SER A 21 -4.38 31.65 -47.08
CA SER A 21 -4.24 32.46 -48.31
C SER A 21 -3.02 33.39 -48.29
N CYS A 22 -2.33 33.37 -49.42
CA CYS A 22 -1.21 34.17 -49.85
C CYS A 22 -1.65 35.59 -50.25
N PHE A 23 -0.80 36.61 -50.06
CA PHE A 23 -0.71 37.75 -50.97
C PHE A 23 0.69 38.39 -50.91
N VAL A 24 1.23 38.64 -52.10
CA VAL A 24 2.58 39.12 -52.41
C VAL A 24 2.51 40.62 -52.78
N SER A 25 3.68 41.27 -52.76
CA SER A 25 4.11 42.52 -53.43
C SER A 25 4.08 43.81 -52.60
N HIS A 26 4.99 44.79 -52.73
CA HIS A 26 6.18 44.98 -53.57
C HIS A 26 7.18 45.91 -52.84
N THR A 27 8.44 45.77 -53.22
CA THR A 27 9.69 46.52 -52.98
C THR A 27 9.64 48.05 -52.88
N TYR A 28 10.48 48.66 -52.02
CA TYR A 28 11.31 49.84 -52.36
C TYR A 28 12.54 49.98 -51.41
N SER A 29 13.69 50.33 -51.98
CA SER A 29 15.03 50.33 -51.36
C SER A 29 15.45 51.69 -50.77
N SER A 30 16.16 51.64 -49.62
CA SER A 30 17.34 52.44 -49.17
C SER A 30 17.24 53.98 -49.04
N PRO A 31 17.94 54.65 -48.07
CA PRO A 31 19.34 54.40 -47.70
C PRO A 31 19.72 54.49 -46.20
N GLN A 32 20.97 54.07 -45.93
CA GLN A 32 21.69 54.00 -44.66
C GLN A 32 21.61 55.27 -43.79
N LYS A 33 21.30 55.05 -42.49
CA LYS A 33 21.89 55.82 -41.38
C LYS A 33 22.29 54.86 -40.28
N SER A 34 23.59 54.78 -40.04
CA SER A 34 24.22 54.12 -38.91
C SER A 34 23.63 54.64 -37.60
N LYS A 35 22.85 53.82 -36.91
CA LYS A 35 22.54 54.00 -35.49
C LYS A 35 23.21 52.88 -34.72
N VAL A 36 24.16 53.28 -33.90
CA VAL A 36 24.90 52.49 -32.92
C VAL A 36 23.96 51.53 -32.22
N ALA A 37 24.16 50.22 -32.41
CA ALA A 37 23.48 49.21 -31.62
C ALA A 37 23.94 49.37 -30.16
N PRO A 38 23.02 49.48 -29.17
CA PRO A 38 23.43 49.40 -27.79
C PRO A 38 24.02 48.01 -27.58
N ASN A 39 25.29 47.97 -27.23
CA ASN A 39 26.00 46.76 -26.84
C ASN A 39 25.38 46.28 -25.52
N ILE A 40 24.37 45.42 -25.64
CA ILE A 40 23.72 44.76 -24.51
C ILE A 40 24.65 43.59 -24.10
N TYR A 41 25.76 43.93 -23.44
CA TYR A 41 26.55 42.95 -22.71
C TYR A 41 25.75 42.55 -21.47
N VAL A 42 24.85 41.58 -21.65
CA VAL A 42 24.13 40.96 -20.54
C VAL A 42 25.13 40.08 -19.79
N ASN A 43 25.65 40.59 -18.67
CA ASN A 43 26.57 39.83 -17.82
C ASN A 43 25.93 38.49 -17.42
N ILE A 44 26.72 37.42 -17.41
CA ILE A 44 26.27 36.07 -17.05
C ILE A 44 25.59 36.02 -15.67
N GLU A 45 25.97 36.94 -14.77
CA GLU A 45 25.37 37.17 -13.46
C GLU A 45 23.90 37.58 -13.54
N THR A 46 23.53 38.40 -14.52
CA THR A 46 22.14 38.85 -14.70
C THR A 46 21.24 37.71 -15.19
N TRP A 47 21.73 36.86 -16.09
CA TRP A 47 21.03 35.63 -16.49
C TRP A 47 20.87 34.65 -15.32
N PHE A 48 21.88 34.55 -14.45
CA PHE A 48 21.79 33.72 -13.25
C PHE A 48 20.71 34.25 -12.28
N ILE A 49 20.64 35.56 -12.07
CA ILE A 49 19.60 36.19 -11.22
C ILE A 49 18.20 35.98 -11.83
N VAL A 50 18.04 36.13 -13.15
CA VAL A 50 16.78 35.87 -13.85
C VAL A 50 16.36 34.41 -13.72
N LEU A 51 17.30 33.46 -13.85
CA LEU A 51 17.02 32.04 -13.67
C LEU A 51 16.59 31.72 -12.23
N VAL A 52 17.31 32.24 -11.22
CA VAL A 52 17.00 32.02 -9.81
C VAL A 52 15.64 32.62 -9.45
N THR A 53 15.34 33.84 -9.91
CA THR A 53 14.04 34.48 -9.66
C THR A 53 12.89 33.75 -10.34
N LEU A 54 13.05 33.28 -11.58
CA LEU A 54 12.06 32.44 -12.26
C LEU A 54 11.84 31.11 -11.52
N CYS A 55 12.90 30.47 -11.04
CA CYS A 55 12.82 29.26 -10.22
C CYS A 55 12.05 29.51 -8.91
N ILE A 56 12.33 30.62 -8.22
CA ILE A 56 11.63 31.01 -6.98
C ILE A 56 10.15 31.29 -7.27
N ILE A 57 9.82 32.05 -8.31
CA ILE A 57 8.43 32.33 -8.69
C ILE A 57 7.69 31.04 -9.06
N PHE A 58 8.33 30.13 -9.79
CA PHE A 58 7.77 28.83 -10.11
C PHE A 58 7.52 27.99 -8.85
N LEU A 59 8.47 27.95 -7.92
CA LEU A 59 8.33 27.27 -6.62
C LEU A 59 7.19 27.88 -5.79
N ILE A 60 7.10 29.21 -5.70
CA ILE A 60 6.04 29.91 -4.97
C ILE A 60 4.67 29.64 -5.62
N ARG A 61 4.55 29.71 -6.95
CA ARG A 61 3.30 29.39 -7.66
C ARG A 61 2.92 27.92 -7.48
N ALA A 62 3.87 27.00 -7.56
CA ALA A 62 3.63 25.58 -7.28
C ALA A 62 3.13 25.39 -5.85
N MET A 63 3.78 26.01 -4.87
CA MET A 63 3.37 25.98 -3.46
C MET A 63 1.96 26.56 -3.28
N LEU A 64 1.67 27.74 -3.81
CA LEU A 64 0.35 28.39 -3.73
C LEU A 64 -0.74 27.57 -4.40
N SER A 65 -0.45 26.95 -5.55
CA SER A 65 -1.40 26.06 -6.24
C SER A 65 -1.73 24.81 -5.42
N PHE A 66 -0.83 24.34 -4.54
CA PHE A 66 -1.14 23.25 -3.61
C PHE A 66 -2.10 23.69 -2.49
N PHE A 67 -2.11 24.97 -2.12
CA PHE A 67 -2.98 25.51 -1.06
C PHE A 67 -4.38 25.90 -1.57
N THR A 68 -4.57 26.08 -2.88
CA THR A 68 -5.88 26.42 -3.45
C THR A 68 -6.70 25.17 -3.76
N THR A 69 -7.37 24.61 -2.76
CA THR A 69 -8.49 23.68 -2.99
C THR A 69 -9.80 24.38 -2.60
N THR A 70 -10.73 24.44 -3.55
CA THR A 70 -12.02 25.17 -3.46
C THR A 70 -13.14 24.32 -2.85
N VAL A 71 -12.84 23.09 -2.42
CA VAL A 71 -13.81 22.18 -1.82
C VAL A 71 -13.75 22.35 -0.30
N PRO A 72 -14.89 22.43 0.40
CA PRO A 72 -14.89 22.43 1.87
C PRO A 72 -14.31 21.09 2.36
N LEU A 73 -13.04 21.12 2.76
CA LEU A 73 -12.35 19.97 3.32
C LEU A 73 -12.59 19.91 4.83
N PRO A 74 -12.59 18.70 5.43
CA PRO A 74 -12.63 18.57 6.88
C PRO A 74 -11.48 19.32 7.55
N PRO A 75 -11.62 19.72 8.83
CA PRO A 75 -10.53 20.34 9.56
C PRO A 75 -9.33 19.39 9.68
N GLY A 76 -8.12 19.93 9.73
CA GLY A 76 -6.90 19.12 9.84
C GLY A 76 -5.70 19.95 10.30
N PRO A 77 -4.59 19.29 10.65
CA PRO A 77 -3.35 19.99 10.94
C PRO A 77 -2.89 20.76 9.70
N LEU A 78 -2.22 21.90 9.93
CA LEU A 78 -1.62 22.68 8.85
C LEU A 78 -0.69 21.79 8.03
N HIS A 79 -0.97 21.69 6.73
CA HIS A 79 -0.18 20.88 5.81
C HIS A 79 0.92 21.75 5.22
N ILE A 80 2.18 21.43 5.54
CA ILE A 80 3.33 21.97 4.81
C ILE A 80 3.77 20.85 3.87
N PRO A 81 3.64 21.03 2.54
CA PRO A 81 4.05 20.00 1.59
C PRO A 81 5.50 19.59 1.87
N ILE A 82 5.82 18.31 1.65
CA ILE A 82 7.16 17.70 1.92
C ILE A 82 7.38 17.41 3.42
N ILE A 83 7.35 18.41 4.30
CA ILE A 83 7.72 18.24 5.73
C ILE A 83 6.67 17.39 6.47
N THR A 84 5.40 17.77 6.40
CA THR A 84 4.32 17.06 7.11
C THR A 84 4.18 15.63 6.59
N ASN A 85 4.33 15.44 5.28
CA ASN A 85 4.28 14.14 4.63
C ASN A 85 5.42 13.22 5.09
N PHE A 86 6.64 13.76 5.17
CA PHE A 86 7.79 13.00 5.63
C PHE A 86 7.64 12.59 7.09
N GLN A 87 7.26 13.53 7.97
CA GLN A 87 7.01 13.22 9.38
C GLN A 87 5.96 12.13 9.57
N LEU A 88 4.89 12.17 8.78
CA LEU A 88 3.82 11.17 8.88
C LEU A 88 4.26 9.80 8.33
N LEU A 89 4.97 9.75 7.20
CA LEU A 89 5.52 8.51 6.65
C LEU A 89 6.56 7.85 7.57
N GLN A 90 7.18 8.63 8.45
CA GLN A 90 8.10 8.11 9.45
C GLN A 90 7.43 7.49 10.67
N LYS A 91 6.16 7.83 10.96
CA LYS A 91 5.46 7.27 12.11
C LYS A 91 5.19 5.79 11.85
N SER A 92 5.49 4.96 12.84
CA SER A 92 5.08 3.55 12.81
C SER A 92 3.56 3.45 13.00
N ILE A 93 2.99 2.29 12.66
CA ILE A 93 1.56 2.01 12.90
C ILE A 93 1.20 2.23 14.38
N SER A 94 2.08 1.81 15.30
CA SER A 94 1.88 1.99 16.75
C SER A 94 1.89 3.45 17.20
N GLN A 95 2.54 4.34 16.45
CA GLN A 95 2.57 5.78 16.74
C GLN A 95 1.46 6.54 16.03
N LEU A 96 0.84 5.94 15.02
CA LEU A 96 -0.21 6.58 14.22
C LEU A 96 -1.50 6.72 15.04
N GLU A 97 -1.89 5.69 15.79
CA GLU A 97 -3.11 5.73 16.60
C GLU A 97 -3.07 6.85 17.67
N PRO A 98 -2.05 6.95 18.55
CA PRO A 98 -1.97 8.06 19.51
C PRO A 98 -1.98 9.44 18.82
N PHE A 99 -1.31 9.56 17.67
CA PHE A 99 -1.29 10.79 16.89
C PHE A 99 -2.67 11.18 16.36
N LEU A 100 -3.40 10.23 15.79
CA LEU A 100 -4.77 10.46 15.31
C LEU A 100 -5.72 10.83 16.47
N LYS A 101 -5.55 10.21 17.64
CA LYS A 101 -6.34 10.54 18.83
C LYS A 101 -6.15 12.00 19.26
N THR A 102 -4.91 12.49 19.28
CA THR A 102 -4.62 13.91 19.56
C THR A 102 -5.22 14.83 18.52
N LEU A 103 -5.17 14.45 17.23
CA LEU A 103 -5.78 15.25 16.17
C LEU A 103 -7.30 15.31 16.28
N HIS A 104 -7.95 14.18 16.57
CA HIS A 104 -9.40 14.13 16.78
C HIS A 104 -9.84 14.96 17.99
N ALA A 105 -9.05 14.97 19.07
CA ALA A 105 -9.32 15.83 20.22
C ALA A 105 -9.27 17.34 19.88
N LYS A 106 -8.44 17.73 18.89
CA LYS A 106 -8.26 19.14 18.49
C LYS A 106 -9.20 19.60 17.37
N HIS A 107 -9.44 18.73 16.39
CA HIS A 107 -10.12 19.07 15.14
C HIS A 107 -11.51 18.45 15.01
N GLY A 108 -11.90 17.56 15.93
CA GLY A 108 -13.22 16.93 15.97
C GLY A 108 -13.28 15.54 15.33
N PRO A 109 -14.49 15.01 15.09
CA PRO A 109 -14.70 13.62 14.70
C PRO A 109 -14.27 13.29 13.26
N ILE A 110 -14.17 14.30 12.39
CA ILE A 110 -13.70 14.12 11.01
C ILE A 110 -12.45 14.97 10.83
N ILE A 111 -11.34 14.34 10.48
CA ILE A 111 -10.09 15.03 10.24
C ILE A 111 -9.50 14.64 8.89
N ILE A 112 -8.82 15.59 8.25
CA ILE A 112 -8.02 15.33 7.05
C ILE A 112 -6.53 15.30 7.41
N VAL A 113 -5.84 14.27 6.92
CA VAL A 113 -4.38 14.12 7.06
C VAL A 113 -3.80 13.71 5.72
N HIS A 114 -2.72 14.35 5.29
CA HIS A 114 -2.07 14.04 4.02
C HIS A 114 -1.01 12.95 4.20
N ILE A 115 -1.20 11.80 3.56
CA ILE A 115 -0.24 10.70 3.54
C ILE A 115 0.41 10.68 2.16
N GLY A 116 1.68 11.08 2.09
CA GLY A 116 2.35 11.27 0.80
C GLY A 116 1.66 12.37 -0.03
N SER A 117 1.35 12.11 -1.29
CA SER A 117 0.66 13.06 -2.16
C SER A 117 -0.87 13.02 -2.05
N GLN A 118 -1.44 12.12 -1.26
CA GLN A 118 -2.89 11.89 -1.21
C GLN A 118 -3.50 12.36 0.13
N PRO A 119 -4.59 13.13 0.11
CA PRO A 119 -5.37 13.42 1.30
C PRO A 119 -6.05 12.15 1.80
N SER A 120 -6.07 11.96 3.11
CA SER A 120 -6.71 10.83 3.78
C SER A 120 -7.65 11.34 4.86
N ILE A 121 -8.92 10.92 4.79
CA ILE A 121 -9.94 11.30 5.76
C ILE A 121 -10.02 10.22 6.85
N PHE A 122 -9.92 10.67 8.10
CA PHE A 122 -10.08 9.84 9.29
C PHE A 122 -11.37 10.24 10.00
N ILE A 123 -12.15 9.23 10.37
CA ILE A 123 -13.47 9.38 10.98
C ILE A 123 -13.40 8.68 12.34
N ASN A 124 -13.72 9.41 13.39
CA ASN A 124 -13.83 8.95 14.77
C ASN A 124 -15.23 9.25 15.32
N ASP A 125 -16.24 8.77 14.61
CA ASP A 125 -17.64 8.83 15.00
C ASP A 125 -18.36 7.59 14.45
N HIS A 126 -19.20 6.99 15.29
CA HIS A 126 -19.88 5.74 14.96
C HIS A 126 -20.96 5.92 13.89
N ALA A 127 -21.78 6.97 13.99
CA ALA A 127 -22.87 7.21 13.04
C ALA A 127 -22.32 7.50 11.63
N LEU A 128 -21.28 8.31 11.54
CA LEU A 128 -20.57 8.60 10.31
C LEU A 128 -19.85 7.36 9.75
N ALA A 129 -19.20 6.57 10.61
CA ALA A 129 -18.58 5.32 10.17
C ALA A 129 -19.63 4.36 9.58
N HIS A 130 -20.81 4.24 10.20
CA HIS A 130 -21.91 3.44 9.67
C HIS A 130 -22.42 3.99 8.33
N HIS A 131 -22.65 5.30 8.22
CA HIS A 131 -23.09 5.93 6.99
C HIS A 131 -22.11 5.72 5.82
N VAL A 132 -20.80 5.78 6.11
CA VAL A 132 -19.74 5.60 5.11
C VAL A 132 -19.53 4.13 4.75
N LEU A 133 -19.35 3.26 5.76
CA LEU A 133 -18.92 1.88 5.56
C LEU A 133 -20.06 0.91 5.27
N VAL A 134 -21.30 1.26 5.61
CA VAL A 134 -22.49 0.42 5.36
C VAL A 134 -23.34 1.05 4.27
N GLN A 135 -23.89 2.24 4.52
CA GLN A 135 -24.86 2.86 3.62
C GLN A 135 -24.25 3.30 2.28
N ASN A 136 -22.99 3.77 2.29
CA ASN A 136 -22.27 4.21 1.09
C ASN A 136 -21.09 3.29 0.72
N SER A 137 -21.13 2.03 1.17
CA SER A 137 -20.04 1.07 1.03
C SER A 137 -19.60 0.89 -0.43
N ALA A 138 -20.53 0.85 -1.39
CA ALA A 138 -20.21 0.64 -2.80
C ALA A 138 -19.30 1.73 -3.39
N ILE A 139 -19.43 2.97 -2.92
CA ILE A 139 -18.66 4.13 -3.39
C ILE A 139 -17.28 4.16 -2.71
N ILE A 140 -17.20 3.74 -1.44
CA ILE A 140 -16.05 3.93 -0.56
C ILE A 140 -15.21 2.65 -0.38
N SER A 141 -15.66 1.53 -0.93
CA SER A 141 -14.97 0.24 -0.81
C SER A 141 -13.65 0.15 -1.57
N ASP A 142 -13.36 1.12 -2.45
CA ASP A 142 -12.14 1.08 -3.25
C ASP A 142 -10.87 1.31 -2.39
N ARG A 143 -9.74 0.76 -2.85
CA ARG A 143 -8.45 0.91 -2.17
C ARG A 143 -7.62 1.98 -2.88
N PRO A 144 -6.89 2.83 -2.15
CA PRO A 144 -6.01 3.80 -2.78
C PRO A 144 -4.90 3.08 -3.55
N THR A 145 -4.34 3.77 -4.54
CA THR A 145 -3.15 3.28 -5.25
C THR A 145 -2.01 3.05 -4.27
N ALA A 146 -1.46 1.83 -4.26
CA ALA A 146 -0.39 1.48 -3.35
C ALA A 146 0.90 2.24 -3.68
N LEU A 147 1.58 2.68 -2.62
CA LEU A 147 2.93 3.23 -2.72
C LEU A 147 3.91 2.14 -3.21
N PRO A 148 5.06 2.50 -3.80
CA PRO A 148 5.98 1.53 -4.42
C PRO A 148 6.37 0.32 -3.56
N THR A 149 6.72 0.51 -2.29
CA THR A 149 7.06 -0.64 -1.41
C THR A 149 5.85 -1.53 -1.15
N SER A 150 4.68 -0.95 -0.86
CA SER A 150 3.44 -1.69 -0.68
C SER A 150 3.02 -2.42 -1.97
N LYS A 151 3.27 -1.82 -3.15
CA LYS A 151 3.00 -2.42 -4.45
C LYS A 151 3.85 -3.67 -4.69
N MET A 152 5.13 -3.64 -4.31
CA MET A 152 6.01 -4.81 -4.39
C MET A 152 5.59 -5.92 -3.42
N LEU A 153 5.24 -5.57 -2.17
CA LEU A 153 4.79 -6.53 -1.16
C LEU A 153 3.42 -7.15 -1.47
N SER A 154 2.55 -6.42 -2.17
CA SER A 154 1.17 -6.82 -2.47
C SER A 154 0.99 -7.50 -3.83
N SER A 155 2.09 -7.88 -4.50
CA SER A 155 2.05 -8.38 -5.88
C SER A 155 1.27 -7.45 -6.80
N ASN A 156 1.62 -6.17 -6.81
CA ASN A 156 0.94 -5.14 -7.59
C ASN A 156 -0.55 -4.97 -7.24
N GLN A 157 -0.89 -4.97 -5.94
CA GLN A 157 -2.27 -4.94 -5.45
C GLN A 157 -3.12 -6.13 -5.97
N HIS A 158 -2.51 -7.28 -6.23
CA HIS A 158 -3.21 -8.50 -6.64
C HIS A 158 -3.49 -9.41 -5.43
N ASN A 159 -4.24 -8.88 -4.45
CA ASN A 159 -4.67 -9.63 -3.26
C ASN A 159 -5.94 -9.01 -2.64
N ILE A 160 -6.57 -9.73 -1.71
CA ILE A 160 -7.84 -9.31 -1.09
C ILE A 160 -7.72 -8.03 -0.24
N ASN A 161 -6.55 -7.75 0.32
CA ASN A 161 -6.35 -6.65 1.27
C ASN A 161 -6.23 -5.29 0.56
N THR A 162 -5.50 -5.25 -0.55
CA THR A 162 -5.12 -4.00 -1.24
C THR A 162 -5.62 -3.87 -2.68
N ALA A 163 -6.23 -4.90 -3.27
CA ALA A 163 -6.80 -4.78 -4.61
C ALA A 163 -7.89 -3.69 -4.68
N PHE A 164 -7.95 -3.04 -5.85
CA PHE A 164 -9.05 -2.16 -6.19
C PHE A 164 -10.38 -2.91 -6.17
N TYR A 165 -11.44 -2.21 -5.79
CA TYR A 165 -12.78 -2.78 -5.80
C TYR A 165 -13.20 -3.04 -7.24
N GLY A 166 -13.34 -4.33 -7.58
CA GLY A 166 -13.56 -4.76 -8.95
C GLY A 166 -13.74 -6.28 -9.08
N PRO A 167 -13.80 -6.82 -10.30
CA PRO A 167 -13.96 -8.25 -10.55
C PRO A 167 -12.92 -9.10 -9.80
N THR A 168 -11.63 -8.75 -9.90
CA THR A 168 -10.54 -9.47 -9.22
C THR A 168 -10.76 -9.56 -7.71
N TRP A 169 -10.99 -8.42 -7.04
CA TRP A 169 -11.22 -8.40 -5.59
C TRP A 169 -12.47 -9.22 -5.21
N ARG A 170 -13.57 -9.09 -5.96
CA ARG A 170 -14.82 -9.83 -5.69
C ARG A 170 -14.62 -11.33 -5.84
N THR A 171 -13.92 -11.78 -6.89
CA THR A 171 -13.61 -13.20 -7.12
C THR A 171 -12.77 -13.77 -5.98
N LEU A 172 -11.65 -13.12 -5.64
CA LEU A 172 -10.78 -13.57 -4.54
C LEU A 172 -11.54 -13.58 -3.20
N ARG A 173 -12.33 -12.53 -2.91
CA ARG A 173 -13.10 -12.44 -1.66
C ARG A 173 -14.17 -13.52 -1.57
N ARG A 174 -14.87 -13.80 -2.67
CA ARG A 174 -15.88 -14.86 -2.77
C ARG A 174 -15.24 -16.24 -2.59
N ASN A 175 -14.12 -16.51 -3.26
CA ASN A 175 -13.38 -17.77 -3.13
C ASN A 175 -12.98 -18.02 -1.68
N LEU A 176 -12.33 -17.05 -1.01
CA LEU A 176 -11.98 -17.18 0.41
C LEU A 176 -13.21 -17.41 1.30
N ALA A 177 -14.28 -16.63 1.09
CA ALA A 177 -15.48 -16.71 1.91
C ALA A 177 -16.20 -18.06 1.76
N PHE A 178 -16.33 -18.56 0.53
CA PHE A 178 -17.10 -19.76 0.23
C PHE A 178 -16.29 -21.04 0.48
N GLU A 179 -15.02 -21.06 0.11
CA GLU A 179 -14.23 -22.28 0.18
C GLU A 179 -13.58 -22.52 1.53
N MET A 180 -13.19 -21.46 2.26
CA MET A 180 -12.43 -21.59 3.50
C MET A 180 -13.21 -21.17 4.74
N LEU A 181 -13.92 -20.03 4.66
CA LEU A 181 -14.55 -19.41 5.84
C LEU A 181 -16.03 -19.79 6.00
N HIS A 182 -16.61 -20.50 5.05
CA HIS A 182 -18.00 -20.90 5.14
C HIS A 182 -18.20 -21.92 6.27
N PRO A 183 -19.25 -21.83 7.10
CA PRO A 183 -19.46 -22.73 8.23
C PRO A 183 -19.43 -24.23 7.88
N SER A 184 -19.89 -24.60 6.67
CA SER A 184 -19.81 -26.01 6.22
C SER A 184 -18.38 -26.48 5.98
N LYS A 185 -17.47 -25.59 5.54
CA LYS A 185 -16.05 -25.87 5.29
C LYS A 185 -15.23 -25.77 6.58
N LEU A 186 -15.60 -24.88 7.49
CA LEU A 186 -14.95 -24.81 8.81
C LEU A 186 -15.05 -26.14 9.56
N LYS A 187 -16.15 -26.89 9.39
CA LYS A 187 -16.29 -28.24 9.96
C LYS A 187 -15.28 -29.24 9.42
N SER A 188 -14.85 -29.16 8.15
CA SER A 188 -13.81 -30.07 7.62
C SER A 188 -12.43 -29.80 8.24
N PHE A 189 -12.21 -28.64 8.85
CA PHE A 189 -11.00 -28.32 9.60
C PHE A 189 -11.09 -28.68 11.09
N SER A 190 -12.14 -29.38 11.55
CA SER A 190 -12.29 -29.72 12.97
C SER A 190 -11.12 -30.53 13.52
N GLU A 191 -10.60 -31.48 12.73
CA GLU A 191 -9.52 -32.36 13.17
C GLU A 191 -8.20 -31.61 13.33
N ILE A 192 -7.90 -30.67 12.43
CA ILE A 192 -6.71 -29.82 12.59
C ILE A 192 -6.88 -28.86 13.77
N GLN A 193 -8.07 -28.29 13.99
CA GLN A 193 -8.32 -27.40 15.13
C GLN A 193 -8.13 -28.13 16.47
N LYS A 194 -8.67 -29.35 16.60
CA LYS A 194 -8.45 -30.20 17.80
C LYS A 194 -6.96 -30.51 18.00
N TRP A 195 -6.25 -30.83 16.92
CA TRP A 195 -4.81 -31.09 16.99
C TRP A 195 -4.04 -29.84 17.44
N VAL A 196 -4.28 -28.67 16.82
CA VAL A 196 -3.63 -27.40 17.19
C VAL A 196 -3.90 -27.05 18.64
N LEU A 197 -5.13 -27.24 19.12
CA LEU A 197 -5.49 -27.00 20.52
C LEU A 197 -4.72 -27.92 21.47
N ARG A 198 -4.65 -29.22 21.19
CA ARG A 198 -3.86 -30.16 21.99
C ARG A 198 -2.38 -29.80 21.99
N THR A 199 -1.84 -29.42 20.84
CA THR A 199 -0.45 -28.97 20.71
C THR A 199 -0.19 -27.70 21.51
N LEU A 200 -1.10 -26.72 21.49
CA LEU A 200 -1.00 -25.51 22.30
C LEU A 200 -0.98 -25.83 23.80
N ILE A 201 -1.92 -26.64 24.27
CA ILE A 201 -2.01 -27.07 25.68
C ILE A 201 -0.72 -27.79 26.08
N ASN A 202 -0.25 -28.73 25.26
CA ASN A 202 0.96 -29.49 25.58
C ASN A 202 2.18 -28.59 25.66
N ARG A 203 2.35 -27.66 24.70
CA ARG A 203 3.47 -26.71 24.71
C ARG A 203 3.45 -25.78 25.92
N LEU A 204 2.27 -25.34 26.36
CA LEU A 204 2.13 -24.51 27.57
C LEU A 204 2.45 -25.32 28.83
N LYS A 205 2.00 -26.58 28.90
CA LYS A 205 2.30 -27.48 30.01
C LYS A 205 3.80 -27.75 30.11
N THR A 206 4.45 -28.11 29.00
CA THR A 206 5.90 -28.32 28.98
C THR A 206 6.66 -27.06 29.37
N ALA A 207 6.26 -25.88 28.89
CA ALA A 207 6.89 -24.63 29.28
C ALA A 207 6.77 -24.37 30.80
N SER A 208 5.60 -24.66 31.38
CA SER A 208 5.35 -24.57 32.82
C SER A 208 6.22 -25.50 33.66
N GLU A 209 6.55 -26.68 33.14
CA GLU A 209 7.35 -27.68 33.83
C GLU A 209 8.86 -27.43 33.68
N SER A 210 9.27 -26.79 32.59
CA SER A 210 10.68 -26.59 32.24
C SER A 210 11.29 -25.27 32.72
N GLU A 211 10.49 -24.21 32.88
CA GLU A 211 11.01 -22.90 33.27
C GLU A 211 11.02 -22.76 34.81
N PRO A 212 12.17 -22.42 35.44
CA PRO A 212 12.28 -22.27 36.89
C PRO A 212 11.58 -21.01 37.44
N THR A 213 10.79 -20.32 36.62
CA THR A 213 10.12 -19.06 36.94
C THR A 213 8.61 -19.23 36.95
N ASP A 214 7.91 -18.60 37.89
CA ASP A 214 6.44 -18.63 38.04
C ASP A 214 5.64 -18.00 36.87
N SER A 215 6.31 -17.53 35.81
CA SER A 215 5.66 -16.84 34.69
C SER A 215 6.12 -17.38 33.35
N ILE A 216 5.15 -17.78 32.51
CA ILE A 216 5.40 -18.31 31.17
C ILE A 216 5.07 -17.25 30.12
N LYS A 217 5.93 -17.10 29.12
CA LYS A 217 5.62 -16.28 27.93
C LYS A 217 4.63 -17.03 27.04
N VAL A 218 3.35 -16.69 27.13
CA VAL A 218 2.29 -17.38 26.36
C VAL A 218 2.31 -17.08 24.85
N MET A 219 2.74 -15.88 24.46
CA MET A 219 2.60 -15.37 23.09
C MET A 219 3.29 -16.22 22.01
N PRO A 220 4.53 -16.75 22.20
CA PRO A 220 5.15 -17.68 21.25
C PRO A 220 4.32 -18.95 21.00
N HIS A 221 3.66 -19.49 22.03
CA HIS A 221 2.85 -20.70 21.89
C HIS A 221 1.58 -20.43 21.07
N PHE A 222 0.92 -19.30 21.30
CA PHE A 222 -0.23 -18.88 20.51
C PHE A 222 0.14 -18.59 19.05
N LYS A 223 1.28 -17.94 18.80
CA LYS A 223 1.76 -17.69 17.44
C LYS A 223 2.03 -19.00 16.69
N TYR A 224 2.76 -19.92 17.31
CA TYR A 224 2.99 -21.24 16.74
C TYR A 224 1.67 -21.92 16.39
N ALA A 225 0.72 -22.00 17.34
CA ALA A 225 -0.59 -22.62 17.11
C ALA A 225 -1.36 -21.97 15.95
N MET A 226 -1.37 -20.63 15.89
CA MET A 226 -1.99 -19.86 14.81
C MET A 226 -1.32 -20.15 13.45
N PHE A 227 0.00 -20.10 13.36
CA PHE A 227 0.71 -20.37 12.11
C PHE A 227 0.56 -21.82 11.67
N SER A 228 0.61 -22.80 12.58
CA SER A 228 0.34 -24.21 12.26
C SER A 228 -1.05 -24.41 11.66
N LEU A 229 -2.08 -23.75 12.22
CA LEU A 229 -3.44 -23.83 11.68
C LEU A 229 -3.53 -23.18 10.30
N LEU A 230 -3.02 -21.94 10.15
CA LEU A 230 -3.13 -21.18 8.91
C LEU A 230 -2.35 -21.83 7.77
N VAL A 231 -1.14 -22.32 8.02
CA VAL A 231 -0.33 -23.04 7.03
C VAL A 231 -1.05 -24.30 6.58
N PHE A 232 -1.64 -25.07 7.51
CA PHE A 232 -2.44 -26.24 7.14
C PHE A 232 -3.67 -25.85 6.31
N MET A 233 -4.41 -24.82 6.67
CA MET A 233 -5.57 -24.36 5.89
C MET A 233 -5.16 -23.87 4.48
N CYS A 234 -4.01 -23.20 4.37
CA CYS A 234 -3.51 -22.68 3.11
C CYS A 234 -2.99 -23.77 2.16
N PHE A 235 -2.22 -24.73 2.67
CA PHE A 235 -1.47 -25.69 1.83
C PHE A 235 -1.94 -27.15 1.98
N GLY A 236 -2.82 -27.43 2.94
CA GLY A 236 -3.41 -28.75 3.15
C GLY A 236 -2.45 -29.79 3.71
N GLU A 237 -1.26 -29.39 4.18
CA GLU A 237 -0.25 -30.27 4.73
C GLU A 237 0.26 -29.77 6.09
N ARG A 238 0.68 -30.73 6.93
CA ARG A 238 1.37 -30.41 8.18
C ARG A 238 2.84 -30.19 7.89
N VAL A 239 3.34 -29.09 8.42
CA VAL A 239 4.71 -28.63 8.22
C VAL A 239 5.47 -28.77 9.54
N ASN A 240 6.77 -29.05 9.47
CA ASN A 240 7.61 -29.22 10.66
C ASN A 240 7.77 -27.91 11.45
N ASP A 241 8.16 -28.02 12.71
CA ASP A 241 8.29 -26.88 13.63
C ASP A 241 9.26 -25.82 13.12
N GLU A 242 10.36 -26.24 12.49
CA GLU A 242 11.37 -25.35 11.92
C GLU A 242 10.78 -24.45 10.84
N LYS A 243 10.07 -25.02 9.85
CA LYS A 243 9.43 -24.24 8.78
C LYS A 243 8.30 -23.37 9.32
N ILE A 244 7.53 -23.81 10.30
CA ILE A 244 6.51 -22.96 10.96
C ILE A 244 7.17 -21.74 11.61
N SER A 245 8.29 -21.96 12.32
CA SER A 245 9.08 -20.89 12.94
C SER A 245 9.65 -19.92 11.89
N ASP A 246 10.12 -20.43 10.75
CA ASP A 246 10.60 -19.60 9.65
C ASP A 246 9.48 -18.75 9.02
N ILE A 247 8.31 -19.34 8.78
CA ILE A 247 7.13 -18.62 8.29
C ILE A 247 6.75 -17.52 9.28
N GLU A 248 6.63 -17.84 10.57
CA GLU A 248 6.33 -16.87 11.63
C GLU A 248 7.36 -15.73 11.61
N ARG A 249 8.65 -16.07 11.60
CA ARG A 249 9.76 -15.12 11.66
C ARG A 249 9.70 -14.15 10.49
N VAL A 250 9.52 -14.65 9.28
CA VAL A 250 9.47 -13.83 8.06
C VAL A 250 8.22 -12.95 8.04
N GLN A 251 7.04 -13.52 8.32
CA GLN A 251 5.78 -12.75 8.36
C GLN A 251 5.81 -11.65 9.43
N ARG A 252 6.33 -11.96 10.62
CA ARG A 252 6.52 -10.97 11.68
C ARG A 252 7.51 -9.89 11.28
N LYS A 253 8.60 -10.24 10.60
CA LYS A 253 9.59 -9.28 10.09
C LYS A 253 8.96 -8.33 9.07
N ILE A 254 8.07 -8.80 8.21
CA ILE A 254 7.29 -7.97 7.29
C ILE A 254 6.40 -6.99 8.07
N MET A 255 5.61 -7.48 9.02
CA MET A 255 4.69 -6.64 9.80
C MET A 255 5.42 -5.55 10.59
N LEU A 256 6.52 -5.89 11.27
CA LEU A 256 7.27 -4.94 12.10
C LEU A 256 8.05 -3.91 11.28
N ASN A 257 8.50 -4.26 10.08
CA ASN A 257 9.27 -3.35 9.23
C ASN A 257 8.40 -2.55 8.24
N PHE A 258 7.08 -2.77 8.21
CA PHE A 258 6.18 -2.04 7.31
C PHE A 258 6.34 -0.52 7.43
N GLY A 259 6.32 0.00 8.67
CA GLY A 259 6.52 1.43 8.93
C GLY A 259 7.94 1.92 8.58
N ARG A 260 8.97 1.09 8.78
CA ARG A 260 10.36 1.43 8.45
C ARG A 260 10.53 1.63 6.94
N PHE A 261 9.99 0.72 6.13
CA PHE A 261 10.09 0.80 4.68
C PHE A 261 9.15 1.82 4.04
N ASN A 262 8.13 2.30 4.75
CA ASN A 262 7.28 3.40 4.26
C ASN A 262 8.08 4.68 3.99
N LYS A 263 9.19 4.91 4.68
CA LYS A 263 10.09 6.04 4.44
C LYS A 263 10.66 6.05 3.01
N LEU A 264 10.83 4.87 2.41
CA LEU A 264 11.35 4.73 1.04
C LEU A 264 10.40 5.29 -0.02
N ASN A 265 9.11 5.44 0.32
CA ASN A 265 8.09 5.94 -0.59
C ASN A 265 8.09 7.47 -0.78
N PHE A 266 8.81 8.23 0.05
CA PHE A 266 8.82 9.69 -0.02
C PHE A 266 9.39 10.22 -1.35
N TRP A 267 10.51 9.65 -1.80
CA TRP A 267 11.09 9.85 -3.14
C TRP A 267 11.82 8.60 -3.61
N PRO A 268 11.12 7.62 -4.19
CA PRO A 268 11.67 6.31 -4.51
C PRO A 268 12.94 6.35 -5.37
N LYS A 269 13.01 7.27 -6.35
CA LYS A 269 14.18 7.42 -7.23
C LYS A 269 15.42 7.90 -6.46
N VAL A 270 15.24 8.83 -5.52
CA VAL A 270 16.33 9.40 -4.70
C VAL A 270 16.73 8.41 -3.60
N THR A 271 15.75 7.84 -2.89
CA THR A 271 15.99 6.88 -1.81
C THR A 271 16.63 5.59 -2.33
N ARG A 272 16.39 5.22 -3.59
CA ARG A 272 17.09 4.08 -4.23
C ARG A 272 18.60 4.29 -4.33
N ILE A 273 19.06 5.54 -4.41
CA ILE A 273 20.48 5.86 -4.46
C ILE A 273 21.03 6.15 -3.06
N LEU A 274 20.29 6.93 -2.25
CA LEU A 274 20.74 7.40 -0.94
C LEU A 274 20.59 6.34 0.17
N SER A 275 19.56 5.52 0.09
CA SER A 275 19.19 4.51 1.12
C SER A 275 19.31 3.08 0.58
N ARG A 276 20.40 2.81 -0.15
CA ARG A 276 20.67 1.50 -0.78
C ARG A 276 20.52 0.33 0.19
N ASN A 277 21.14 0.41 1.37
CA ASN A 277 21.08 -0.65 2.38
C ASN A 277 19.64 -0.96 2.82
N GLN A 278 18.77 0.05 2.95
CA GLN A 278 17.37 -0.17 3.32
C GLN A 278 16.56 -0.81 2.18
N TRP A 279 16.86 -0.46 0.93
CA TRP A 279 16.28 -1.12 -0.23
C TRP A 279 16.75 -2.57 -0.36
N GLU A 280 18.02 -2.85 -0.11
CA GLU A 280 18.56 -4.22 -0.07
C GLU A 280 17.91 -5.05 1.03
N GLU A 281 17.75 -4.50 2.24
CA GLU A 281 17.02 -5.15 3.33
C GLU A 281 15.56 -5.44 2.96
N PHE A 282 14.89 -4.50 2.29
CA PHE A 282 13.51 -4.67 1.83
C PHE A 282 13.39 -5.75 0.75
N LEU A 283 14.27 -5.74 -0.25
CA LEU A 283 14.28 -6.75 -1.31
C LEU A 283 14.63 -8.14 -0.75
N LYS A 284 15.57 -8.21 0.20
CA LYS A 284 15.89 -9.43 0.93
C LYS A 284 14.67 -9.95 1.69
N LEU A 285 13.90 -9.07 2.32
CA LEU A 285 12.68 -9.47 3.02
C LEU A 285 11.62 -10.07 2.06
N LEU A 286 11.45 -9.49 0.87
CA LEU A 286 10.56 -10.04 -0.15
C LEU A 286 11.03 -11.43 -0.60
N LYS A 287 12.35 -11.58 -0.80
CA LYS A 287 12.95 -12.87 -1.14
C LYS A 287 12.79 -13.90 -0.02
N ASP A 288 13.05 -13.52 1.23
CA ASP A 288 12.85 -14.38 2.41
C ASP A 288 11.39 -14.89 2.47
N GLN A 289 10.42 -14.06 2.09
CA GLN A 289 9.00 -14.45 2.02
C GLN A 289 8.72 -15.45 0.91
N GLU A 290 9.28 -15.19 -0.27
CA GLU A 290 9.15 -16.04 -1.44
C GLU A 290 9.79 -17.42 -1.18
N ASP A 291 10.99 -17.45 -0.63
CA ASP A 291 11.77 -18.67 -0.34
C ASP A 291 11.05 -19.60 0.64
N VAL A 292 10.28 -19.05 1.58
CA VAL A 292 9.55 -19.84 2.57
C VAL A 292 8.17 -20.31 2.05
N LEU A 293 7.49 -19.52 1.21
CA LEU A 293 6.13 -19.85 0.75
C LEU A 293 6.09 -20.59 -0.59
N LEU A 294 6.99 -20.28 -1.53
CA LEU A 294 6.99 -20.92 -2.86
C LEU A 294 7.18 -22.44 -2.82
N PRO A 295 8.05 -23.02 -1.97
CA PRO A 295 8.16 -24.47 -1.89
C PRO A 295 6.84 -25.15 -1.51
N LEU A 296 6.07 -24.54 -0.60
CA LEU A 296 4.74 -25.05 -0.19
C LEU A 296 3.73 -24.97 -1.34
N ILE A 297 3.73 -23.85 -2.08
CA ILE A 297 2.87 -23.66 -3.25
C ILE A 297 3.21 -24.68 -4.34
N ARG A 298 4.50 -24.86 -4.65
CA ARG A 298 4.97 -25.79 -5.69
C ARG A 298 4.68 -27.23 -5.32
N ALA A 299 4.97 -27.63 -4.08
CA ALA A 299 4.64 -28.96 -3.57
C ALA A 299 3.13 -29.22 -3.68
N ARG A 300 2.30 -28.24 -3.31
CA ARG A 300 0.86 -28.39 -3.42
C ARG A 300 0.37 -28.50 -4.86
N LYS A 301 0.91 -27.69 -5.78
CA LYS A 301 0.59 -27.75 -7.21
C LYS A 301 0.89 -29.13 -7.79
N GLN A 302 2.05 -29.71 -7.48
CA GLN A 302 2.42 -31.07 -7.92
C GLN A 302 1.48 -32.15 -7.34
N VAL A 303 1.07 -32.02 -6.08
CA VAL A 303 0.10 -32.94 -5.46
C VAL A 303 -1.25 -32.86 -6.16
N LYS A 304 -1.71 -31.65 -6.53
CA LYS A 304 -2.97 -31.45 -7.25
C LYS A 304 -2.93 -32.07 -8.64
N GLU A 305 -1.85 -31.84 -9.38
CA GLU A 305 -1.65 -32.39 -10.74
C GLU A 305 -1.56 -33.93 -10.74
N SER A 306 -0.91 -34.53 -9.73
CA SER A 306 -0.77 -35.99 -9.63
C SER A 306 -2.01 -36.72 -9.11
N LYS A 307 -2.89 -36.05 -8.34
CA LYS A 307 -4.04 -36.66 -7.67
C LYS A 307 -5.39 -36.42 -8.33
N LEU A 308 -5.43 -36.03 -9.61
CA LEU A 308 -6.69 -35.85 -10.36
C LEU A 308 -7.63 -37.11 -10.35
N ASN A 309 -7.14 -38.26 -9.86
CA ASN A 309 -7.87 -39.53 -9.79
C ASN A 309 -8.22 -40.04 -8.36
N ASN A 310 -7.94 -39.32 -7.26
CA ASN A 310 -8.16 -39.84 -5.90
C ASN A 310 -8.94 -38.89 -4.97
N VAL A 311 -10.14 -39.33 -4.54
CA VAL A 311 -11.22 -38.50 -3.96
C VAL A 311 -10.98 -38.01 -2.51
N ASN A 312 -9.97 -38.52 -1.80
CA ASN A 312 -9.81 -38.29 -0.34
C ASN A 312 -8.75 -37.26 0.08
N THR A 313 -8.41 -36.28 -0.75
CA THR A 313 -7.41 -35.27 -0.37
C THR A 313 -8.07 -34.07 0.32
N VAL A 314 -7.53 -33.63 1.46
CA VAL A 314 -7.96 -32.41 2.16
C VAL A 314 -7.83 -31.22 1.20
N VAL A 315 -8.94 -30.53 0.91
CA VAL A 315 -8.96 -29.32 0.07
C VAL A 315 -8.32 -28.17 0.85
N SER A 316 -7.31 -27.56 0.24
CA SER A 316 -6.59 -26.41 0.78
C SER A 316 -6.97 -25.13 0.05
N TYR A 317 -6.73 -23.97 0.65
CA TYR A 317 -6.99 -22.69 -0.03
C TYR A 317 -6.16 -22.52 -1.30
N ALA A 318 -4.93 -23.03 -1.33
CA ALA A 318 -4.10 -22.98 -2.53
C ALA A 318 -4.74 -23.72 -3.71
N ASP A 319 -5.43 -24.85 -3.46
CA ASP A 319 -6.13 -25.57 -4.55
C ASP A 319 -7.23 -24.72 -5.17
N THR A 320 -8.01 -24.03 -4.32
CA THR A 320 -9.15 -23.24 -4.77
C THR A 320 -8.71 -21.97 -5.50
N LEU A 321 -7.48 -21.51 -5.27
CA LEU A 321 -6.87 -20.43 -6.04
C LEU A 321 -6.30 -20.91 -7.38
N LEU A 322 -5.68 -22.10 -7.43
CA LEU A 322 -5.19 -22.71 -8.68
C LEU A 322 -6.32 -23.04 -9.67
N GLU A 323 -7.57 -23.13 -9.21
CA GLU A 323 -8.77 -23.27 -10.04
C GLU A 323 -9.30 -21.95 -10.61
N LEU A 324 -8.81 -20.80 -10.13
CA LEU A 324 -9.22 -19.48 -10.61
C LEU A 324 -8.35 -18.94 -11.75
N GLU A 325 -7.19 -19.56 -12.00
CA GLU A 325 -6.31 -19.25 -13.14
C GLU A 325 -6.89 -19.76 -14.47
#